data_AF-A0A6P0SE93-F1
#
_entry.id   AF-A0A6P0SE93-F1
#
_cell.length_a   1.000
_cell.length_b   1.000
_cell.length_c   1.000
_cell.angle_alpha   90.00
_cell.angle_beta   90.00
_cell.angle_gamma   90.00
#
_symmetry.space_group_name_H-M   'P 1'
#
loop_
_entity.id
_entity.type
_entity.pdbx_description
1 polymer ?
#
loop_
_entity_poly.entity_id
_entity_poly.type
_entity_poly.pdbx_seq_one_letter_code
_entity_poly.pdbx_strand_id
1 'polypeptide(L)' 'MILLDTHVWLWWLHSPEQLSERSRTLLTIGENQNTLIVSAISVWEIALKYSTGKLPQNSLVSRKEFKIQNY' A
#
# COMPACT_ATOMS: atom_id res chain seq x y z
N MET A 1 1.78 1.66 17.43
CA MET A 1 1.21 2.31 16.24
C MET A 1 2.35 2.82 15.39
N ILE A 2 2.52 2.27 14.18
CA ILE A 2 3.61 2.58 13.26
C ILE A 2 2.99 3.17 11.99
N LEU A 3 3.38 4.39 11.64
CA LEU A 3 2.98 5.02 10.38
C LEU A 3 4.01 4.69 9.29
N LEU A 4 3.57 4.05 8.22
CA LEU A 4 4.40 3.68 7.09
C LEU A 4 4.37 4.76 6.03
N ASP A 5 5.56 5.19 5.61
CA ASP A 5 5.77 5.91 4.36
C ASP A 5 5.63 4.97 3.17
N THR A 6 5.27 5.50 1.98
CA THR A 6 5.16 4.75 0.73
C THR A 6 6.39 3.89 0.46
N HIS A 7 7.59 4.42 0.69
CA HIS A 7 8.85 3.73 0.38
C HIS A 7 9.11 2.57 1.33
N VAL A 8 8.80 2.74 2.62
CA VAL A 8 8.96 1.67 3.63
C VAL A 8 8.02 0.52 3.32
N TRP A 9 6.78 0.82 2.92
CA TRP A 9 5.82 -0.20 2.51
C TRP A 9 6.26 -0.95 1.24
N LEU A 10 6.75 -0.23 0.23
CA LEU A 10 7.25 -0.83 -1.01
C LEU A 10 8.49 -1.70 -0.79
N TRP A 11 9.43 -1.27 0.06
CA TRP A 11 10.58 -2.07 0.44
C TRP A 11 10.17 -3.31 1.21
N TRP A 12 9.21 -3.20 2.13
CA TRP A 12 8.72 -4.37 2.85
C TRP A 12 8.13 -5.41 1.90
N LEU A 13 7.42 -4.99 0.85
CA LEU A 13 6.77 -5.88 -0.10
C LEU A 13 7.72 -6.47 -1.17
N HIS A 14 8.71 -5.70 -1.64
CA HIS A 14 9.53 -6.09 -2.81
C HIS A 14 11.02 -6.28 -2.51
N SER A 15 11.55 -5.73 -1.43
CA SER A 15 12.98 -5.75 -1.11
C SER A 15 13.22 -5.64 0.39
N PRO A 16 12.79 -6.63 1.19
CA PRO A 16 12.88 -6.57 2.64
C PRO A 16 14.33 -6.47 3.13
N GLU A 17 15.33 -6.87 2.33
CA GLU A 17 16.75 -6.64 2.65
C GLU A 17 17.14 -5.17 2.86
N GLN A 18 16.41 -4.22 2.24
CA GLN A 18 16.69 -2.78 2.37
C GLN A 18 16.26 -2.22 3.73
N LEU A 19 15.42 -2.95 4.48
CA LEU A 19 14.99 -2.56 5.82
C LEU A 19 16.01 -3.02 6.87
N SER A 20 16.30 -2.19 7.86
CA SER A 20 17.12 -2.63 9.00
C SER A 20 16.45 -3.80 9.73
N GLU A 21 17.24 -4.67 10.37
CA GLU A 21 16.71 -5.80 11.14
C GLU A 21 15.72 -5.34 12.23
N ARG A 22 16.05 -4.22 12.90
CA ARG A 22 15.15 -3.57 13.87
C ARG A 22 13.83 -3.13 13.24
N SER A 23 13.87 -2.55 12.05
CA SER A 23 12.66 -2.13 11.33
C SER A 23 11.79 -3.32 10.97
N ARG A 24 12.37 -4.42 10.48
CA ARG A 24 11.65 -5.66 10.17
C ARG A 24 10.97 -6.24 11.41
N THR A 25 11.68 -6.33 12.53
CA THR A 25 11.10 -6.80 13.81
C THR A 25 9.94 -5.93 14.28
N LEU A 26 10.07 -4.60 14.19
CA LEU A 26 8.98 -3.68 14.54
C LEU A 26 7.77 -3.81 13.62
N LEU A 27 7.99 -4.03 12.32
CA LEU A 27 6.91 -4.26 11.35
C LEU A 27 6.17 -5.58 11.64
N THR A 28 6.89 -6.67 11.92
CA THR A 28 6.29 -7.97 12.27
C THR A 28 5.50 -7.89 13.59
N ILE A 29 6.01 -7.17 14.59
CA ILE A 29 5.26 -6.93 15.84
C ILE A 29 4.02 -6.08 15.55
N GLY A 30 4.16 -5.03 14.73
CA GLY A 30 3.05 -4.15 14.35
C GLY A 30 1.95 -4.86 13.57
N GLU A 31 2.32 -5.80 12.68
CA GLU A 31 1.41 -6.65 11.93
C GLU A 31 0.59 -7.53 12.87
N ASN A 32 1.25 -8.25 13.79
CA ASN A 32 0.59 -9.09 14.78
C ASN A 32 -0.36 -8.31 15.71
N GLN A 33 -0.07 -7.03 15.95
CA GLN A 33 -0.88 -6.16 16.81
C GLN A 33 -1.90 -5.33 16.04
N ASN A 34 -1.98 -5.47 14.72
CA ASN A 34 -2.86 -4.69 13.85
C ASN A 34 -2.67 -3.17 14.02
N THR A 35 -1.43 -2.72 14.28
CA THR A 35 -1.10 -1.30 14.55
C THR A 35 -0.31 -0.62 13.42
N LEU A 36 -0.21 -1.29 12.26
CA LEU A 36 0.38 -0.72 11.05
C LEU A 36 -0.64 0.19 10.36
N ILE A 37 -0.24 1.43 10.12
CA ILE A 37 -1.06 2.43 9.44
C ILE A 37 -0.27 2.92 8.23
N VAL A 38 -0.93 3.11 7.09
CA VAL A 38 -0.32 3.71 5.90
C VAL A 38 -0.66 5.19 5.86
N SER A 39 0.30 6.03 5.47
CA SER A 39 0.06 7.46 5.30
C SER A 39 -1.04 7.74 4.27
N ALA A 40 -2.05 8.53 4.65
CA ALA A 40 -3.11 8.97 3.74
C ALA A 40 -2.58 9.83 2.58
N ILE A 41 -1.46 10.54 2.79
CA ILE A 41 -0.80 11.34 1.75
C ILE A 41 -0.25 10.44 0.64
N SER A 42 0.35 9.31 1.01
CA SER A 42 0.83 8.29 0.06
C SER A 42 -0.29 7.76 -0.84
N VAL A 43 -1.45 7.47 -0.25
CA VAL A 43 -2.63 7.00 -0.99
C VAL A 43 -3.15 8.08 -1.95
N TRP A 44 -3.20 9.34 -1.50
CA TRP A 44 -3.61 10.46 -2.33
C TRP A 44 -2.65 10.70 -3.51
N GLU A 45 -1.34 10.62 -3.30
CA GLU A 45 -0.36 10.76 -4.38
C GLU A 45 -0.49 9.65 -5.43
N ILE A 46 -0.77 8.40 -5.00
CA ILE A 46 -1.04 7.29 -5.93
C ILE A 46 -2.32 7.55 -6.71
N ALA A 47 -3.40 7.98 -6.04
CA ALA A 47 -4.67 8.30 -6.70
C ALA A 47 -4.52 9.46 -7.71
N LEU A 48 -3.74 10.49 -7.36
CA LEU A 48 -3.44 11.61 -8.24
C LEU A 48 -2.56 11.19 -9.43
N LYS A 49 -1.53 10.36 -9.21
CA LYS A 49 -0.69 9.81 -10.28
C LYS A 49 -1.49 8.90 -11.22
N TYR A 50 -2.43 8.13 -10.68
CA TYR A 50 -3.39 7.33 -11.46
C TYR A 50 -4.34 8.22 -12.28
N SER A 51 -4.92 9.25 -11.66
CA SER A 51 -5.81 10.20 -12.32
C SER A 51 -5.13 11.02 -13.41
N THR A 52 -3.83 11.24 -13.30
CA THR A 52 -3.03 12.02 -14.28
C THR A 52 -2.43 11.15 -15.39
N GLY A 53 -2.76 9.85 -15.44
CA GLY A 53 -2.30 8.93 -16.50
C GLY A 53 -0.80 8.61 -16.44
N LYS A 54 -0.12 8.92 -15.34
CA LYS A 54 1.30 8.64 -15.14
C LYS A 54 1.59 7.21 -14.68
N LEU A 55 0.56 6.43 -14.37
CA LEU A 55 0.62 4.99 -14.12
C LEU A 55 -0.04 4.25 -15.30
N PRO A 56 0.52 3.11 -15.75
CA PRO A 56 -0.06 2.35 -16.84
C PRO A 56 -1.48 1.88 -16.47
N GLN A 57 -2.48 2.45 -17.14
CA GLN A 57 -3.91 2.11 -16.97
C GLN A 57 -4.26 0.68 -17.39
N ASN A 58 -3.32 -0.07 -17.95
CA ASN A 58 -3.61 -1.21 -18.81
C ASN A 58 -3.55 -2.60 -18.15
N SER A 59 -3.45 -2.72 -16.81
CA SER A 59 -3.35 -4.04 -16.16
C SER A 59 -4.24 -4.28 -14.94
N LEU A 60 -4.96 -3.29 -14.41
CA LEU A 60 -5.79 -3.47 -13.20
C LEU A 60 -7.30 -3.46 -13.45
N VAL A 61 -7.74 -3.29 -14.70
CA VAL A 61 -9.17 -3.27 -15.05
C VAL A 61 -9.49 -4.41 -16.03
N SER A 62 -9.14 -5.64 -15.68
CA SER A 62 -9.81 -6.82 -16.23
C SER A 62 -10.96 -7.22 -15.30
N ARG A 63 -12.06 -6.47 -15.47
CA ARG A 63 -13.44 -6.97 -15.51
C ARG A 63 -13.82 -8.06 -14.48
N LYS A 64 -14.43 -7.63 -13.37
CA LYS A 64 -15.65 -8.31 -12.88
C LYS A 64 -16.71 -7.27 -12.58
N GLU A 65 -17.74 -7.32 -13.42
CA GLU A 65 -19.03 -6.64 -13.32
C GLU A 65 -19.58 -6.76 -11.88
N PHE A 66 -19.43 -5.72 -11.06
CA PHE A 66 -20.11 -5.65 -9.78
C PHE A 66 -21.50 -5.05 -10.05
N LYS A 67 -22.45 -5.92 -10.40
CA LYS A 67 -23.87 -5.58 -10.40
C LYS A 67 -24.24 -5.16 -8.97
N ILE A 68 -24.52 -3.88 -8.80
CA ILE A 68 -25.13 -3.35 -7.59
C ILE A 68 -26.57 -3.87 -7.58
N GLN A 69 -26.82 -4.90 -6.78
CA GLN A 69 -28.18 -5.32 -6.46
C GLN A 69 -28.58 -4.62 -5.16
N ASN A 70 -29.42 -3.59 -5.32
CA ASN A 70 -30.11 -2.90 -4.24
C ASN A 70 -30.88 -3.91 -3.39
N TYR A 71 -30.68 -3.85 -2.08
CA TYR A 71 -31.66 -4.18 -1.04
C TYR A 71 -31.54 -3.13 0.07
#